data_AF-A0AAU6EJE7-F1
#
_entry.id   AF-A0AAU6EJE7-F1
#
_cell.length_a   1.000
_cell.length_b   1.000
_cell.length_c   1.000
_cell.angle_alpha   90.00
_cell.angle_beta   90.00
_cell.angle_gamma   90.00
#
_symmetry.space_group_name_H-M   'P 1'
#
loop_
_entity.id
_entity.type
_entity.pdbx_description
1 polymer ?
#
loop_
_entity_poly.entity_id
_entity_poly.type
_entity_poly.pdbx_seq_one_letter_code
_entity_poly.pdbx_strand_id
1 'polypeptide(L)'
;MISALPWVTTVSRLVLAGVLIVAGWGKIGTPVLSVQAVEAYELLPESLATVVGYGLPILEIVVGVLLVVGLLTRAAGVISALLMLAFVIGIASAWARGLRIDCGCFGGGGQLAAGVEPDYLIDILRDFGLFGLGVLVAWFPPGRFALDSALGLTPGREPYDDLEGDDEEEHQEKETD
;
A
#
# COMPACT_ATOMS: atom_id res chain seq x y z
N MET A 1 -6.88 8.89 23.46
CA MET A 1 -6.36 9.00 22.07
C MET A 1 -5.48 7.82 21.65
N ILE A 2 -4.84 7.10 22.57
CA ILE A 2 -3.94 5.97 22.27
C ILE A 2 -4.68 4.71 21.79
N SER A 3 -5.93 4.50 22.21
CA SER A 3 -6.75 3.32 21.87
C SER A 3 -7.23 3.26 20.41
N ALA A 4 -7.19 4.38 19.67
CA ALA A 4 -7.64 4.44 18.27
C ALA A 4 -6.51 4.10 17.27
N LEU A 5 -5.24 4.30 17.66
CA LEU A 5 -4.06 4.02 16.82
C LEU A 5 -4.05 2.59 16.22
N PRO A 6 -4.28 1.51 16.99
CA PRO A 6 -4.21 0.17 16.43
C PRO A 6 -5.30 -0.09 15.38
N TRP A 7 -6.49 0.47 15.55
CA TRP A 7 -7.57 0.39 14.56
C TRP A 7 -7.24 1.19 13.29
N VAL A 8 -6.64 2.37 13.45
CA VAL A 8 -6.17 3.17 12.31
C VAL A 8 -5.12 2.40 11.51
N THR A 9 -4.16 1.74 12.16
CA THR A 9 -3.16 0.93 11.46
C THR A 9 -3.80 -0.27 10.75
N THR A 10 -4.72 -0.98 11.40
CA THR A 10 -5.43 -2.11 10.76
C THR A 10 -6.23 -1.67 9.55
N VAL A 11 -6.98 -0.55 9.63
CA VAL A 11 -7.74 -0.02 8.49
C VAL A 11 -6.79 0.42 7.38
N SER A 12 -5.72 1.14 7.70
CA SER A 12 -4.70 1.58 6.73
C SER A 12 -4.07 0.38 6.00
N ARG A 13 -3.77 -0.68 6.75
CA ARG A 13 -3.23 -1.95 6.24
C ARG A 13 -4.19 -2.61 5.25
N LEU A 14 -5.48 -2.70 5.60
CA LEU A 14 -6.50 -3.32 4.74
C LEU A 14 -6.79 -2.49 3.49
N VAL A 15 -6.79 -1.16 3.59
CA VAL A 15 -6.95 -0.26 2.44
C VAL A 15 -5.79 -0.46 1.46
N LEU A 16 -4.54 -0.42 1.94
CA LEU A 16 -3.37 -0.68 1.11
C LEU A 16 -3.40 -2.06 0.48
N ALA A 17 -3.73 -3.08 1.27
CA ALA A 17 -3.81 -4.45 0.79
C ALA A 17 -4.84 -4.61 -0.32
N GLY A 18 -6.05 -4.05 -0.13
CA GLY A 18 -7.12 -4.08 -1.11
C GLY A 18 -6.70 -3.40 -2.41
N VAL A 19 -6.09 -2.21 -2.33
CA VAL A 19 -5.63 -1.49 -3.52
C VAL A 19 -4.55 -2.27 -4.26
N LEU A 20 -3.51 -2.77 -3.57
CA LEU A 20 -2.43 -3.53 -4.19
C LEU A 20 -2.91 -4.84 -4.82
N ILE A 21 -3.81 -5.57 -4.16
CA ILE A 21 -4.36 -6.81 -4.69
C ILE A 21 -5.19 -6.53 -5.94
N VAL A 22 -6.09 -5.55 -5.91
CA VAL A 22 -6.92 -5.19 -7.07
C VAL A 22 -6.04 -4.68 -8.23
N ALA A 23 -5.05 -3.85 -7.92
CA ALA A 23 -4.06 -3.35 -8.88
C ALA A 23 -3.30 -4.47 -9.58
N GLY A 24 -2.76 -5.42 -8.81
CA GLY A 24 -1.98 -6.53 -9.38
C GLY A 24 -2.87 -7.56 -10.07
N TRP A 25 -4.04 -7.86 -9.51
CA TRP A 25 -5.00 -8.80 -10.11
C TRP A 25 -5.49 -8.33 -11.48
N GLY A 26 -5.77 -7.03 -11.62
CA GLY A 26 -6.13 -6.42 -12.90
C GLY A 26 -5.06 -6.59 -13.98
N LYS A 27 -3.78 -6.74 -13.60
CA LYS A 27 -2.64 -6.90 -14.52
C LYS A 27 -2.34 -8.37 -14.88
N ILE A 28 -2.85 -9.35 -14.12
CA ILE A 28 -2.62 -10.79 -14.40
C ILE A 28 -3.28 -11.24 -15.71
N GLY A 29 -4.47 -10.70 -16.04
CA GLY A 29 -5.21 -11.12 -17.24
C GLY A 29 -4.47 -10.80 -18.54
N THR A 30 -3.67 -9.74 -18.55
CA THR A 30 -2.92 -9.26 -19.72
C THR A 30 -1.60 -8.61 -19.27
N PRO A 31 -0.59 -9.41 -18.87
CA PRO A 31 0.65 -8.88 -18.31
C PRO A 31 1.46 -8.06 -19.32
N VAL A 32 1.19 -8.24 -20.61
CA VAL A 32 1.74 -7.42 -21.69
C VAL A 32 1.35 -5.94 -21.55
N LEU A 33 0.13 -5.64 -21.07
CA LEU A 33 -0.29 -4.25 -20.84
C LEU A 33 0.48 -3.60 -19.69
N SER A 34 0.87 -4.39 -18.68
CA SER A 34 1.73 -3.91 -17.58
C SER A 34 3.12 -3.52 -18.10
N VAL A 35 3.70 -4.31 -19.01
CA VAL A 35 4.98 -3.96 -19.66
C VAL A 35 4.84 -2.69 -20.50
N GLN A 36 3.81 -2.60 -21.34
CA GLN A 36 3.56 -1.41 -22.16
C GLN A 36 3.33 -0.15 -21.31
N ALA A 37 2.65 -0.29 -20.17
CA ALA A 37 2.47 0.82 -19.23
C ALA A 37 3.81 1.32 -18.70
N VAL A 38 4.71 0.42 -18.28
CA VAL A 38 6.05 0.78 -17.77
C VAL A 38 6.92 1.37 -18.88
N GLU A 39 6.87 0.83 -20.10
CA GLU A 39 7.58 1.35 -21.26
C GLU A 39 7.11 2.75 -21.65
N ALA A 40 5.81 3.03 -21.55
CA ALA A 40 5.23 4.33 -21.87
C ALA A 40 5.71 5.47 -20.96
N TYR A 41 6.27 5.16 -19.79
CA TYR A 41 6.94 6.17 -18.97
C TYR A 41 8.29 6.60 -19.57
N GLU A 42 8.89 5.86 -20.49
CA GLU A 42 10.19 6.19 -21.11
C GLU A 42 11.30 6.50 -20.07
N LEU A 43 11.22 5.87 -18.89
CA LEU A 43 12.15 6.08 -17.77
C LEU A 43 13.25 5.02 -17.70
N LEU A 44 12.97 3.82 -18.20
CA LEU A 44 13.84 2.66 -18.14
C LEU A 44 14.12 2.14 -19.56
N PRO A 45 15.28 1.50 -19.81
CA PRO A 45 15.51 0.76 -21.04
C PRO A 45 14.53 -0.43 -21.15
N GLU A 46 14.19 -0.81 -22.38
CA GLU A 46 13.20 -1.85 -22.72
C GLU A 46 13.38 -3.17 -21.93
N SER A 47 14.63 -3.63 -21.77
CA SER A 47 14.94 -4.84 -21.02
C SER A 47 14.56 -4.75 -19.54
N LEU A 48 14.78 -3.59 -18.90
CA LEU A 48 14.39 -3.37 -17.51
C LEU A 48 12.90 -3.09 -17.38
N ALA A 49 12.31 -2.36 -18.33
CA ALA A 49 10.87 -2.11 -18.37
C ALA A 49 10.07 -3.42 -18.45
N THR A 50 10.54 -4.39 -19.23
CA THR A 50 9.97 -5.74 -19.31
C THR A 50 10.03 -6.46 -17.96
N VAL A 51 11.20 -6.48 -17.31
CA VAL A 51 11.37 -7.14 -16.00
C VAL A 51 10.48 -6.50 -14.94
N VAL A 52 10.43 -5.17 -14.89
CA VAL A 52 9.58 -4.44 -13.95
C VAL A 52 8.11 -4.68 -14.27
N GLY A 53 7.69 -4.60 -15.53
CA GLY A 53 6.29 -4.77 -15.94
C GLY A 53 5.73 -6.16 -15.61
N TYR A 54 6.53 -7.22 -15.69
CA TYR A 54 6.12 -8.56 -15.24
C TYR A 54 6.26 -8.77 -13.72
N GLY A 55 7.26 -8.17 -13.09
CA GLY A 55 7.52 -8.34 -11.65
C GLY A 55 6.56 -7.54 -10.77
N LEU A 56 6.15 -6.36 -11.21
CA LEU A 56 5.33 -5.43 -10.43
C LEU A 56 3.96 -6.02 -10.04
N PRO A 57 3.18 -6.66 -10.93
CA PRO A 57 1.90 -7.28 -10.54
C PRO A 57 2.05 -8.37 -9.47
N ILE A 58 3.10 -9.19 -9.59
CA ILE A 58 3.38 -10.27 -8.63
C ILE A 58 3.72 -9.67 -7.28
N LEU A 59 4.57 -8.63 -7.28
CA LEU A 59 4.98 -7.94 -6.08
C LEU A 59 3.80 -7.24 -5.39
N GLU A 60 2.93 -6.56 -6.15
CA GLU A 60 1.70 -5.94 -5.65
C GLU A 60 0.82 -6.96 -4.91
N ILE A 61 0.56 -8.13 -5.51
CA ILE A 61 -0.30 -9.16 -4.90
C ILE A 61 0.35 -9.77 -3.67
N VAL A 62 1.64 -10.13 -3.75
CA VAL A 62 2.35 -10.76 -2.62
C VAL A 62 2.38 -9.81 -1.41
N VAL A 63 2.74 -8.54 -1.63
CA VAL A 63 2.74 -7.52 -0.57
C VAL A 63 1.34 -7.28 -0.04
N GLY A 64 0.33 -7.20 -0.92
CA GLY A 64 -1.06 -7.07 -0.53
C GLY A 64 -1.54 -8.21 0.37
N VAL A 65 -1.23 -9.47 0.02
CA VAL A 65 -1.58 -10.65 0.83
C VAL A 65 -0.85 -10.64 2.17
N LEU A 66 0.43 -10.29 2.21
CA LEU A 66 1.19 -10.12 3.46
C LEU A 66 0.55 -9.08 4.38
N LEU A 67 0.08 -7.97 3.82
CA LEU A 67 -0.65 -6.96 4.56
C LEU A 67 -2.03 -7.45 5.02
N VAL A 68 -2.80 -8.20 4.24
CA VAL A 68 -4.08 -8.79 4.71
C VAL A 68 -3.84 -9.65 5.94
N VAL A 69 -2.92 -10.61 5.81
CA VAL A 69 -2.57 -11.59 6.84
C VAL A 69 -1.90 -10.93 8.05
N GLY A 70 -1.31 -9.74 7.87
CA GLY A 70 -0.59 -9.04 8.91
C GLY A 70 0.73 -9.72 9.26
N LEU A 71 1.44 -10.22 8.25
CA LEU A 71 2.74 -10.87 8.35
C LEU A 71 3.82 -10.00 7.69
N LEU A 72 4.97 -9.83 8.36
CA LEU A 72 6.02 -8.87 8.01
C LEU A 72 5.44 -7.47 7.74
N THR A 73 4.47 -7.04 8.54
CA THR A 73 3.66 -5.82 8.36
C THR A 73 4.51 -4.58 8.13
N ARG A 74 5.59 -4.44 8.90
CA ARG A 74 6.51 -3.32 8.79
C ARG A 74 7.26 -3.31 7.45
N ALA A 75 7.79 -4.47 7.04
CA ALA A 75 8.49 -4.59 5.76
C ALA A 75 7.52 -4.41 4.58
N ALA A 76 6.33 -5.02 4.65
CA ALA A 76 5.28 -4.88 3.65
C ALA A 76 4.79 -3.42 3.55
N GLY A 77 4.69 -2.70 4.67
CA GLY A 77 4.38 -1.27 4.71
C GLY A 77 5.46 -0.41 4.04
N VAL A 78 6.74 -0.67 4.33
CA VAL A 78 7.87 0.02 3.67
C VAL A 78 7.86 -0.25 2.17
N ILE A 79 7.72 -1.51 1.75
CA ILE A 79 7.67 -1.87 0.33
C ILE A 79 6.50 -1.17 -0.35
N SER A 80 5.31 -1.19 0.26
CA SER A 80 4.12 -0.51 -0.28
C SER A 80 4.34 0.99 -0.42
N ALA A 81 4.94 1.64 0.59
CA ALA A 81 5.25 3.06 0.52
C ALA A 81 6.25 3.36 -0.61
N LEU A 82 7.32 2.57 -0.75
CA LEU A 82 8.29 2.75 -1.83
C LEU A 82 7.65 2.57 -3.21
N LEU A 83 6.74 1.61 -3.38
CA LEU A 83 6.00 1.43 -4.63
C LEU A 83 5.13 2.64 -4.95
N MET A 84 4.33 3.11 -3.98
CA MET A 84 3.46 4.29 -4.17
C MET A 84 4.27 5.53 -4.49
N LEU A 85 5.41 5.72 -3.81
CA LEU A 85 6.33 6.83 -4.11
C LEU A 85 6.92 6.72 -5.51
N ALA A 86 7.29 5.51 -5.96
CA ALA A 86 7.80 5.29 -7.31
C ALA A 86 6.74 5.63 -8.37
N PHE A 87 5.47 5.27 -8.15
CA PHE A 87 4.37 5.68 -9.03
C PHE A 87 4.19 7.18 -9.06
N VAL A 88 4.14 7.86 -7.90
CA VAL A 88 4.05 9.34 -7.84
C VAL A 88 5.18 10.00 -8.65
N ILE A 89 6.42 9.52 -8.50
CA ILE A 89 7.58 10.05 -9.25
C ILE A 89 7.42 9.77 -10.75
N GLY A 90 6.99 8.57 -11.13
CA GLY A 90 6.74 8.20 -12.51
C GLY A 90 5.72 9.11 -13.18
N ILE A 91 4.56 9.29 -12.53
CA ILE A 91 3.45 10.11 -13.03
C ILE A 91 3.85 11.58 -13.11
N ALA A 92 4.49 12.11 -12.07
CA ALA A 92 5.00 13.48 -12.07
C ALA A 92 6.02 13.72 -13.20
N SER A 93 6.88 12.74 -13.47
CA SER A 93 7.85 12.80 -14.58
C SER A 93 7.17 12.74 -15.95
N ALA A 94 6.17 11.87 -16.12
CA ALA A 94 5.39 11.81 -17.36
C ALA A 94 4.65 13.13 -17.62
N TRP A 95 4.06 13.72 -16.57
CA TRP A 95 3.37 15.00 -16.64
C TRP A 95 4.32 16.15 -17.00
N ALA A 96 5.49 16.22 -16.38
CA ALA A 96 6.51 17.23 -16.68
C ALA A 96 7.03 17.16 -18.13
N ARG A 97 7.04 15.96 -18.73
CA ARG A 97 7.44 15.73 -20.12
C ARG A 97 6.28 15.86 -21.12
N GLY A 98 5.05 16.08 -20.66
CA GLY A 98 3.88 16.18 -21.51
C GLY A 98 3.48 14.86 -22.18
N LEU A 99 3.91 13.72 -21.62
CA LEU A 99 3.46 12.41 -22.08
C LEU A 99 1.96 12.26 -21.81
N ARG A 100 1.25 11.54 -22.68
CA ARG A 100 -0.18 11.23 -22.51
C ARG A 100 -0.33 9.73 -22.31
N ILE A 101 -0.23 9.31 -21.06
CA ILE A 101 -0.25 7.90 -20.68
C ILE A 101 -1.34 7.64 -19.65
N ASP A 102 -1.90 6.44 -19.72
CA ASP A 102 -2.66 5.88 -18.62
C ASP A 102 -1.64 5.27 -17.65
N CYS A 103 -1.71 5.69 -16.37
CA CYS A 103 -0.76 5.29 -15.35
C CYS A 103 -0.79 3.78 -15.06
N GLY A 104 -1.84 3.08 -15.49
CA GLY A 104 -1.94 1.62 -15.46
C GLY A 104 -2.09 1.00 -14.08
N CYS A 105 -2.24 1.82 -13.04
CA CYS A 105 -2.32 1.38 -11.64
C CYS A 105 -3.42 0.31 -11.41
N PHE A 106 -4.50 0.30 -12.19
CA PHE A 106 -5.64 -0.62 -12.05
C PHE A 106 -5.87 -1.57 -13.24
N GLY A 107 -4.81 -2.02 -13.92
CA GLY A 107 -4.90 -3.02 -14.99
C GLY A 107 -5.12 -2.44 -16.40
N GLY A 108 -5.10 -1.12 -16.54
CA GLY A 108 -4.95 -0.41 -17.82
C GLY A 108 -3.49 -0.07 -18.10
N GLY A 109 -3.27 1.00 -18.87
CA GLY A 109 -1.95 1.58 -19.09
C GLY A 109 -1.48 1.63 -20.54
N GLY A 110 -0.46 2.44 -20.79
CA GLY A 110 0.09 2.70 -22.13
C GLY A 110 -0.29 4.08 -22.66
N GLN A 111 0.02 4.37 -23.92
CA GLN A 111 -0.35 5.66 -24.52
C GLN A 111 -1.87 5.81 -24.65
N LEU A 112 -2.37 6.95 -24.21
CA LEU A 112 -3.76 7.35 -24.38
C LEU A 112 -4.04 7.71 -25.84
N ALA A 113 -5.24 7.38 -26.32
CA ALA A 113 -5.71 7.81 -27.63
C ALA A 113 -5.81 9.35 -27.72
N ALA A 114 -5.65 9.88 -28.93
CA ALA A 114 -5.77 11.31 -29.18
C ALA A 114 -7.15 11.84 -28.75
N GLY A 115 -7.17 12.78 -27.80
CA GLY A 115 -8.40 13.39 -27.28
C GLY A 115 -8.80 12.95 -25.88
N VAL A 116 -8.16 11.93 -25.29
CA VAL A 116 -8.38 11.53 -23.89
C VAL A 116 -7.37 12.23 -22.99
N GLU A 117 -7.85 13.09 -22.10
CA GLU A 117 -7.01 13.80 -21.14
C GLU A 117 -6.62 12.88 -19.97
N PRO A 118 -5.34 12.84 -19.56
CA PRO A 118 -4.90 12.08 -18.40
C PRO A 118 -5.27 12.79 -17.08
N ASP A 119 -5.78 12.03 -16.10
CA ASP A 119 -6.16 12.52 -14.78
C ASP A 119 -5.00 12.50 -13.75
N TYR A 120 -3.82 12.97 -14.17
CA TYR A 120 -2.60 12.88 -13.37
C TYR A 120 -2.71 13.47 -11.95
N LEU A 121 -3.52 14.52 -11.78
CA LEU A 121 -3.70 15.15 -10.46
C LEU A 121 -4.37 14.19 -9.47
N ILE A 122 -5.41 13.48 -9.91
CA ILE A 122 -6.14 12.52 -9.07
C ILE A 122 -5.27 11.30 -8.79
N ASP A 123 -4.54 10.81 -9.79
CA ASP A 123 -3.62 9.69 -9.62
C ASP A 123 -2.51 10.02 -8.60
N ILE A 124 -1.87 11.18 -8.73
CA ILE A 124 -0.84 11.65 -7.78
C ILE A 124 -1.43 11.79 -6.38
N LEU A 125 -2.60 12.40 -6.23
CA LEU A 125 -3.21 12.61 -4.91
C LEU A 125 -3.56 11.27 -4.24
N ARG A 126 -4.12 10.33 -5.00
CA ARG A 126 -4.42 8.97 -4.54
C ARG A 126 -3.14 8.28 -4.09
N ASP A 127 -2.12 8.22 -4.94
CA ASP A 127 -0.89 7.48 -4.66
C ASP A 127 -0.10 8.12 -3.52
N PHE A 128 -0.14 9.44 -3.39
CA PHE A 128 0.44 10.15 -2.25
C PHE A 128 -0.32 9.87 -0.94
N GLY A 129 -1.65 9.77 -0.99
CA GLY A 129 -2.46 9.33 0.15
C GLY A 129 -2.10 7.90 0.58
N LEU A 130 -1.99 6.98 -0.38
CA LEU A 130 -1.59 5.60 -0.13
C LEU A 130 -0.14 5.50 0.37
N PHE A 131 0.78 6.32 -0.14
CA PHE A 131 2.13 6.44 0.39
C PHE A 131 2.11 6.81 1.88
N GLY A 132 1.29 7.79 2.26
CA GLY A 132 1.10 8.18 3.66
C GLY A 132 0.60 7.02 4.53
N LEU A 133 -0.34 6.22 4.04
CA LEU A 133 -0.80 5.01 4.72
C LEU A 133 0.32 3.97 4.85
N GLY A 134 1.15 3.79 3.83
CA GLY A 134 2.27 2.84 3.85
C GLY A 134 3.32 3.23 4.89
N VAL A 135 3.62 4.52 4.95
CA VAL A 135 4.49 5.12 5.99
C VAL A 135 3.89 4.94 7.37
N LEU A 136 2.58 5.15 7.54
CA LEU A 136 1.88 4.91 8.81
C LEU A 136 2.04 3.44 9.24
N VAL A 137 1.75 2.48 8.36
CA VAL A 137 1.90 1.04 8.66
C VAL A 137 3.36 0.66 8.96
N ALA A 138 4.34 1.34 8.34
CA ALA A 138 5.77 1.10 8.59
C ALA A 138 6.29 1.71 9.90
N TRP A 139 5.67 2.82 10.36
CA TRP A 139 6.11 3.53 11.57
C TRP A 139 5.37 3.10 12.83
N PHE A 140 4.09 2.73 12.72
CA PHE A 140 3.26 2.32 13.86
C PHE A 140 3.23 0.80 14.04
N PRO A 141 2.91 0.30 15.26
CA PRO A 141 2.81 -1.13 15.51
C PRO A 141 1.77 -1.82 14.61
N PRO A 142 1.90 -3.12 14.32
CA PRO A 142 1.12 -3.89 13.32
C PRO A 142 -0.42 -3.78 13.33
N GLY A 143 -1.01 -3.12 14.33
CA GLY A 143 -2.45 -3.08 14.60
C GLY A 143 -2.96 -4.38 15.22
N ARG A 144 -4.26 -4.43 15.51
CA ARG A 144 -4.91 -5.67 15.97
C ARG A 144 -4.94 -6.70 14.82
N PHE A 145 -4.91 -8.00 15.15
CA PHE A 145 -4.98 -9.13 14.20
C PHE A 145 -3.79 -9.25 13.22
N ALA A 146 -2.58 -8.88 13.64
CA ALA A 146 -1.37 -9.19 12.89
C ALA A 146 -0.76 -10.52 13.35
N LEU A 147 -0.45 -11.42 12.40
CA LEU A 147 0.33 -12.62 12.72
C LEU A 147 1.73 -12.30 13.25
N ASP A 148 2.27 -11.11 12.95
CA ASP A 148 3.53 -10.62 13.55
C ASP A 148 3.50 -10.58 15.08
N SER A 149 2.33 -10.28 15.66
CA SER A 149 2.12 -10.27 17.12
C SER A 149 2.04 -11.68 17.68
N ALA A 150 1.36 -12.61 16.98
CA ALA A 150 1.26 -14.01 17.39
C ALA A 150 2.58 -14.78 17.26
N LEU A 151 3.44 -14.40 16.30
CA LEU A 151 4.72 -15.05 16.03
C LEU A 151 5.92 -14.38 16.72
N GLY A 152 5.71 -13.29 17.47
CA GLY A 152 6.78 -12.59 18.18
C GLY A 152 7.83 -11.95 17.28
N LEU A 153 7.52 -11.70 16.00
CA LEU A 153 8.45 -11.17 14.99
C LEU A 153 8.67 -9.66 15.11
N THR A 154 8.08 -9.01 16.10
CA THR A 154 8.16 -7.56 16.33
C THR A 154 9.41 -7.26 17.17
N PRO A 155 10.49 -6.67 16.62
CA PRO A 155 11.69 -6.37 17.39
C PRO A 155 11.40 -5.14 18.27
N GLY A 156 11.20 -5.38 19.56
CA GLY A 156 11.34 -4.39 20.63
C GLY A 156 10.33 -3.24 20.68
N ARG A 157 9.13 -3.51 21.21
CA ARG A 157 8.43 -2.64 22.17
C ARG A 157 7.27 -3.43 22.78
N GLU A 158 7.01 -3.24 24.06
CA GLU A 158 6.15 -4.08 24.91
C GLU A 158 4.79 -4.43 24.31
N PRO A 159 4.26 -5.64 24.62
CA PRO A 159 2.90 -6.04 24.26
C PRO A 159 1.92 -4.95 24.68
N TYR A 160 1.07 -4.51 23.75
CA TYR A 160 -0.01 -3.57 24.02
C TYR A 160 -1.17 -4.21 24.83
N ASP A 161 -1.04 -5.49 25.21
CA ASP A 161 -2.10 -6.30 25.81
C ASP A 161 -2.40 -5.99 27.29
N ASP A 162 -1.60 -5.18 27.99
CA ASP A 162 -1.75 -5.02 29.45
C ASP A 162 -2.56 -3.77 29.90
N LEU A 163 -3.26 -3.07 29.01
CA LEU A 163 -4.06 -1.88 29.39
C LEU A 163 -5.58 -2.08 29.27
N GLU A 164 -6.05 -3.28 28.94
CA GLU A 164 -7.49 -3.64 29.00
C GLU A 164 -7.94 -4.08 30.42
N GLY A 165 -7.05 -4.02 31.44
CA GLY A 165 -7.32 -4.52 32.79
C GLY A 165 -7.77 -3.50 33.84
N ASP A 166 -7.60 -2.19 33.65
CA ASP A 166 -7.82 -1.20 34.72
C ASP A 166 -9.23 -0.56 34.74
N ASP A 167 -10.03 -0.73 33.68
CA ASP A 167 -11.35 -0.09 33.60
C ASP A 167 -12.49 -0.94 34.23
N GLU A 168 -12.23 -2.23 34.53
CA GLU A 168 -13.24 -3.11 35.16
C GLU A 168 -13.25 -3.03 36.70
N GLU A 169 -12.15 -2.65 37.35
CA GLU A 169 -12.07 -2.57 38.82
C GLU A 169 -12.72 -1.29 39.38
N GLU A 170 -12.66 -0.15 38.67
CA GLU A 170 -13.21 1.12 39.19
C GLU A 170 -14.76 1.17 39.17
N HIS A 171 -15.41 0.29 38.39
CA HIS A 171 -16.87 0.19 38.35
C HIS A 171 -17.46 -0.72 39.44
N GLN A 172 -16.67 -1.63 40.02
CA GLN A 172 -17.13 -2.53 41.08
C GLN A 172 -17.05 -1.91 42.47
N GLU A 173 -16.16 -0.96 42.71
CA GLU A 173 -16.02 -0.29 44.03
C GLU A 173 -17.10 0.78 44.26
N LYS A 174 -17.78 1.27 43.21
CA LYS A 174 -18.87 2.24 43.33
C LYS A 174 -20.27 1.65 43.54
N GLU A 175 -20.42 0.33 43.48
CA GLU A 175 -21.72 -0.34 43.69
C GLU A 175 -21.85 -0.95 45.10
N THR A 176 -20.79 -0.88 45.91
CA THR A 176 -20.71 -1.49 47.26
C THR A 176 -20.72 -0.48 48.42
N ASP A 177 -21.03 0.80 48.19
CA ASP A 177 -21.19 1.81 49.26
C ASP A 177 -22.58 2.50 49.22
#